data_AF-A0A1G0IM38-F1
#
_entry.id   AF-A0A1G0IM38-F1
#
_cell.length_a   1.000
_cell.length_b   1.000
_cell.length_c   1.000
_cell.angle_alpha   90.00
_cell.angle_beta   90.00
_cell.angle_gamma   90.00
#
_symmetry.space_group_name_H-M   'P 1'
#
loop_
_entity.id
_entity.type
_entity.pdbx_description
1 polymer ?
#
loop_
_entity_poly.entity_id
_entity_poly.type
_entity_poly.pdbx_seq_one_letter_code
_entity_poly.pdbx_strand_id
1 'polypeptide(L)' 'MLIDVKNYLSQKQTATLQELSLHFQRDPDFIRQLLSHWIKKGIISPAEKPIGCGTRCTQCRPEIAQVYRFI' A
#
# COMPACT_ATOMS: atom_id res chain seq x y z
N MET A 1 -12.02 -12.03 -3.21
CA MET A 1 -10.74 -11.68 -2.53
C MET A 1 -9.88 -10.70 -3.31
N LEU A 2 -9.39 -11.01 -4.52
CA LEU A 2 -8.55 -10.07 -5.29
C LEU A 2 -9.31 -8.82 -5.73
N ILE A 3 -10.58 -8.99 -6.11
CA ILE A 3 -11.48 -7.89 -6.46
C ILE A 3 -11.79 -7.01 -5.24
N ASP A 4 -11.88 -7.57 -4.03
CA ASP A 4 -12.14 -6.80 -2.81
C ASP A 4 -10.99 -5.86 -2.46
N VAL A 5 -9.73 -6.35 -2.54
CA VAL A 5 -8.54 -5.50 -2.33
C VAL A 5 -8.49 -4.39 -3.37
N LYS A 6 -8.82 -4.71 -4.63
CA LYS A 6 -8.87 -3.72 -5.71
C LYS A 6 -9.99 -2.69 -5.49
N ASN A 7 -11.19 -3.13 -5.11
CA ASN A 7 -12.33 -2.26 -4.81
C ASN A 7 -12.04 -1.37 -3.60
N TYR A 8 -11.41 -1.91 -2.56
CA TYR A 8 -10.99 -1.15 -1.39
C TYR A 8 -9.98 -0.06 -1.77
N LEU A 9 -8.95 -0.40 -2.56
CA LEU A 9 -7.98 0.57 -3.09
C LEU A 9 -8.62 1.62 -4.01
N SER A 10 -9.59 1.21 -4.83
CA SER A 10 -10.31 2.12 -5.73
C SER A 10 -11.20 3.09 -4.94
N GLN A 11 -11.88 2.63 -3.88
CA GLN A 11 -12.71 3.50 -3.02
C GLN A 11 -11.88 4.44 -2.16
N LYS A 12 -10.80 3.95 -1.54
CA LYS A 12 -9.92 4.78 -0.72
C LYS A 12 -8.94 5.65 -1.52
N GLN A 13 -8.75 5.38 -2.82
CA GLN A 13 -7.70 5.91 -3.71
C GLN A 13 -6.26 5.62 -3.28
N THR A 14 -5.97 5.58 -1.98
CA THR A 14 -4.66 5.30 -1.39
C THR A 14 -4.77 4.42 -0.15
N ALA A 15 -3.88 3.43 -0.02
CA ALA A 15 -3.76 2.62 1.20
C ALA A 15 -2.30 2.19 1.42
N THR A 16 -1.93 1.92 2.67
CA THR A 16 -0.60 1.38 3.04
C THR A 16 -0.60 -0.14 3.06
N LEU A 17 0.59 -0.74 2.94
CA LEU A 17 0.75 -2.19 3.06
C LEU A 17 0.21 -2.71 4.41
N GLN A 18 0.50 -1.98 5.49
CA GLN A 18 0.06 -2.35 6.83
C GLN A 18 -1.47 -2.31 6.97
N GLU A 19 -2.11 -1.27 6.43
CA GLU A 19 -3.57 -1.15 6.51
C GLU A 19 -4.27 -2.27 5.73
N LEU A 20 -3.76 -2.61 4.54
CA LEU A 20 -4.27 -3.73 3.76
C LEU A 20 -4.05 -5.07 4.48
N SER A 21 -2.84 -5.30 5.04
CA SER A 21 -2.53 -6.50 5.80
C SER A 21 -3.47 -6.68 7.01
N LEU A 22 -3.71 -5.60 7.78
CA LEU A 22 -4.61 -5.61 8.93
C LEU A 22 -6.07 -5.78 8.52
N HIS A 23 -6.53 -5.07 7.50
CA HIS A 23 -7.92 -5.10 7.05
C HIS A 23 -8.31 -6.46 6.48
N PHE A 24 -7.42 -7.06 5.67
CA PHE A 24 -7.65 -8.37 5.06
C PHE A 24 -7.14 -9.54 5.91
N GLN A 25 -6.51 -9.26 7.06
CA GLN A 25 -5.85 -10.25 7.93
C GLN A 25 -4.91 -11.18 7.14
N ARG A 26 -4.11 -10.59 6.25
CA ARG A 26 -3.18 -11.32 5.38
C ARG A 26 -1.76 -10.89 5.63
N ASP A 27 -0.86 -11.80 5.33
CA ASP A 27 0.56 -11.56 5.44
C ASP A 27 0.98 -10.36 4.56
N PRO A 28 1.75 -9.40 5.10
CA PRO A 28 2.19 -8.24 4.34
C PRO A 28 3.03 -8.62 3.12
N ASP A 29 3.81 -9.72 3.13
CA ASP A 29 4.53 -10.17 1.95
C ASP A 29 3.59 -10.69 0.86
N PHE A 30 2.49 -11.34 1.24
CA PHE A 30 1.45 -11.77 0.29
C PHE A 30 0.78 -10.56 -0.39
N ILE A 31 0.37 -9.56 0.40
CA ILE A 31 -0.21 -8.33 -0.14
C ILE A 31 0.81 -7.59 -1.02
N ARG A 32 2.08 -7.53 -0.61
CA ARG A 32 3.14 -6.88 -1.38
C ARG A 32 3.36 -7.56 -2.73
N GLN A 33 3.34 -8.90 -2.80
CA GLN A 33 3.40 -9.62 -4.07
C GLN A 33 2.19 -9.29 -4.95
N LEU A 34 0.98 -9.25 -4.37
CA LEU A 34 -0.22 -8.93 -5.10
C LEU A 34 -0.17 -7.51 -5.69
N LEU A 35 0.20 -6.52 -4.87
CA LEU A 35 0.37 -5.14 -5.29
C LEU A 35 1.45 -5.04 -6.36
N SER A 36 2.58 -5.74 -6.21
CA SER A 36 3.65 -5.79 -7.23
C SER A 36 3.15 -6.28 -8.59
N HIS A 37 2.22 -7.25 -8.60
CA HIS A 37 1.59 -7.72 -9.83
C HIS A 37 0.75 -6.61 -10.47
N TRP A 38 -0.01 -5.84 -9.68
CA TRP A 38 -0.81 -4.72 -10.18
C TRP A 38 0.00 -3.50 -10.60
N ILE A 39 1.13 -3.24 -9.95
CA ILE A 39 2.10 -2.22 -10.37
C ILE A 39 2.63 -2.55 -11.77
N LYS A 40 3.03 -3.81 -12.00
CA LYS A 40 3.46 -4.27 -13.33
C LYS A 40 2.37 -4.14 -14.40
N LYS A 41 1.10 -4.22 -14.00
CA LYS A 41 -0.05 -4.02 -14.88
C LYS A 41 -0.47 -2.55 -15.04
N GLY A 42 0.11 -1.63 -14.28
CA GLY A 42 -0.26 -0.20 -14.29
C GLY A 42 -1.60 0.11 -13.63
N ILE A 43 -2.12 -0.78 -12.78
CA ILE A 43 -3.41 -0.58 -12.08
C ILE A 43 -3.22 0.29 -10.82
N ILE A 44 -2.03 0.19 -10.20
CA ILE A 44 -1.68 0.95 -9.01
C ILE A 44 -0.25 1.48 -9.15
N SER A 45 0.06 2.57 -8.45
CA SER A 45 1.40 3.13 -8.36
C SER A 45 1.86 3.17 -6.90
N PRO A 46 3.10 2.74 -6.58
CA PRO A 46 3.69 3.06 -5.29
C PRO A 46 3.88 4.58 -5.22
N ALA A 47 3.24 5.23 -4.26
CA ALA A 47 3.55 6.62 -3.98
C ALA A 47 4.94 6.65 -3.34
N GLU A 48 5.90 7.27 -4.03
CA GLU A 48 7.18 7.57 -3.42
C GLU A 48 6.94 8.36 -2.13
N LYS A 49 7.75 8.03 -1.12
CA LYS A 49 7.68 8.53 0.26
C LYS A 49 7.19 9.97 0.28
N PRO A 50 6.30 10.38 1.20
CA PRO A 50 6.06 11.80 1.38
C PRO A 50 7.41 12.46 1.67
N ILE A 51 7.89 13.26 0.71
CA ILE A 51 9.14 14.04 0.76
C ILE A 51 9.09 15.06 1.94
N GLY A 52 7.97 15.12 2.67
CA GLY A 52 7.70 16.04 3.77
C GLY A 52 7.75 15.46 5.19
N CYS A 53 8.42 14.34 5.50
CA CYS A 53 8.70 14.02 6.91
C CYS A 53 9.88 14.84 7.45
N GLY A 54 9.81 16.16 7.30
CA GLY A 54 10.76 17.11 7.85
C GLY A 54 10.43 17.42 9.31
N THR A 55 10.63 16.47 10.22
CA THR A 55 10.97 16.66 11.66
C THR A 55 10.77 15.34 12.46
N ARG A 56 11.87 14.76 12.92
CA ARG A 56 11.95 13.94 14.17
C ARG A 56 11.05 12.69 14.34
N CYS A 57 10.62 11.99 13.31
CA CYS A 57 9.88 10.73 13.53
C CYS A 57 10.81 9.50 13.44
N THR A 58 11.37 9.06 14.59
CA THR A 58 12.18 7.84 14.72
C THR A 58 11.34 6.55 14.84
N GLN A 59 10.01 6.65 14.69
CA GLN A 59 9.08 5.54 14.97
C GLN A 59 8.42 4.94 13.71
N CYS A 60 8.59 5.56 12.55
CA CYS A 60 8.00 5.07 11.30
C CYS A 60 8.84 3.92 10.75
N ARG A 61 8.34 2.68 10.84
CA ARG A 61 8.93 1.55 10.11
C ARG A 61 8.75 1.79 8.60
N PRO A 62 9.83 2.11 7.86
CA PRO A 62 9.72 2.58 6.47
C PRO A 62 9.30 1.47 5.49
N GLU A 63 9.41 0.21 5.91
CA GLU A 63 9.03 -0.99 5.16
C GLU A 63 7.50 -1.15 5.01
N ILE A 64 6.71 -0.81 6.04
CA ILE A 64 5.24 -0.99 6.05
C ILE A 64 4.48 0.32 5.79
N ALA A 65 5.17 1.46 5.95
CA ALA A 65 4.65 2.80 5.67
C ALA A 65 4.59 3.14 4.16
N GLN A 66 4.86 2.16 3.28
CA GLN A 66 4.78 2.36 1.83
C GLN A 66 3.30 2.53 1.43
N VAL A 67 3.00 3.70 0.84
CA VAL A 67 1.66 4.06 0.37
C VAL A 67 1.52 3.64 -1.08
N TYR A 68 0.38 3.03 -1.42
CA TYR A 68 0.02 2.67 -2.79
C TYR A 68 -1.22 3.46 -3.19
N ARG A 69 -1.20 3.98 -4.42
CA ARG A 69 -2.30 4.74 -5.03
C ARG A 69 -2.91 3.93 -6.17
N PHE A 70 -4.23 3.91 -6.27
CA PHE A 70 -4.94 3.39 -7.44
C PHE A 70 -4.88 4.41 -8.60
N ILE A 71 -4.54 3.96 -9.81
CA ILE A 71 -4.47 4.80 -11.03
C ILE A 71 -5.77 4.66 -11.82
#